data_AF-A0A830CW74-F1
#
_entry.id   AF-A0A830CW74-F1
#
_cell.length_a   1.000
_cell.length_b   1.000
_cell.length_c   1.000
_cell.angle_alpha   90.00
_cell.angle_beta   90.00
_cell.angle_gamma   90.00
#
_symmetry.space_group_name_H-M   'P 1'
#
loop_
_entity.id
_entity.type
_entity.pdbx_description
1 polymer ?
#
loop_
_entity_poly.entity_id
_entity_poly.type
_entity_poly.pdbx_seq_one_letter_code
_entity_poly.pdbx_strand_id
1 'polypeptide(L)'
;MDGADGGSSLSASATTVDLSRDKAAAADLTGQVHQLPCCIKHDGPTPVSHYFKPKTTGIEVDGLKVEEAYFRGRKLHGTTIALPEGYSGNFLTLFSNGN
;
A
#
# COMPACT_ATOMS: atom_id res chain seq x y z
N MET A 1 51.54 -25.08 13.07
CA MET A 1 50.14 -25.14 13.53
C MET A 1 49.37 -24.41 12.46
N ASP A 2 48.91 -25.15 11.46
CA ASP A 2 48.44 -24.56 10.21
C ASP A 2 46.94 -24.80 10.22
N GLY A 3 46.23 -23.90 10.91
CA GLY A 3 44.78 -23.97 11.06
C GLY A 3 44.10 -23.50 9.79
N ALA A 4 43.54 -24.44 9.02
CA ALA A 4 42.67 -24.12 7.90
C ALA A 4 41.35 -23.53 8.43
N ASP A 5 41.02 -22.31 8.02
CA ASP A 5 39.74 -21.69 8.28
C ASP A 5 38.69 -22.28 7.32
N GLY A 6 37.90 -23.22 7.84
CA GLY A 6 36.73 -23.73 7.15
C GLY A 6 35.65 -22.64 7.05
N GLY A 7 35.80 -21.73 6.09
CA GLY A 7 34.76 -20.77 5.70
C GLY A 7 33.54 -21.52 5.18
N SER A 8 32.55 -21.71 6.04
CA SER A 8 31.26 -22.30 5.66
C SER A 8 30.56 -21.35 4.70
N SER A 9 30.62 -21.64 3.39
CA SER A 9 29.91 -20.92 2.36
C SER A 9 28.40 -21.04 2.61
N LEU A 10 27.77 -19.96 3.04
CA LEU A 10 26.31 -19.83 3.09
C LEU A 10 25.80 -19.92 1.65
N SER A 11 25.34 -21.10 1.24
CA SER A 11 24.68 -21.30 -0.05
C SER A 11 23.36 -20.54 -0.02
N ALA A 12 23.34 -19.36 -0.63
CA ALA A 12 22.11 -18.60 -0.84
C ALA A 12 21.26 -19.33 -1.89
N SER A 13 20.25 -20.07 -1.43
CA SER A 13 19.21 -20.61 -2.31
C SER A 13 18.38 -19.44 -2.85
N ALA A 14 18.48 -19.16 -4.14
CA ALA A 14 17.66 -18.14 -4.80
C ALA A 14 16.24 -18.67 -5.02
N THR A 15 15.24 -18.00 -4.42
CA THR A 15 13.82 -18.31 -4.62
C THR A 15 13.19 -17.29 -5.57
N THR A 16 12.57 -17.76 -6.65
CA THR A 16 11.87 -16.91 -7.62
C THR A 16 10.42 -16.68 -7.18
N VAL A 17 9.96 -15.43 -7.19
CA VAL A 17 8.54 -15.09 -7.00
C VAL A 17 7.94 -14.77 -8.36
N ASP A 18 6.97 -15.57 -8.78
CA ASP A 18 6.24 -15.35 -10.02
C ASP A 18 5.09 -14.36 -9.78
N LEU A 19 5.12 -13.24 -10.52
CA LEU A 19 4.11 -12.19 -10.50
C LEU A 19 3.11 -12.33 -11.65
N SER A 20 3.23 -13.36 -12.49
CA SER A 20 2.32 -13.65 -13.60
C SER A 20 1.01 -14.27 -13.11
N ARG A 21 0.25 -13.51 -12.31
CA ARG A 21 -1.11 -13.91 -11.98
C ARG A 21 -2.00 -13.77 -13.22
N ASP A 22 -2.92 -14.72 -13.40
CA ASP A 22 -3.98 -14.63 -14.40
C ASP A 22 -4.59 -13.24 -14.37
N LYS A 23 -4.87 -12.71 -15.57
CA LYS A 23 -5.38 -11.37 -15.89
C LYS A 23 -6.79 -11.15 -15.31
N ALA A 24 -7.00 -11.43 -14.03
CA ALA A 24 -8.20 -11.06 -13.30
C ALA A 24 -8.35 -9.55 -13.46
N ALA A 25 -9.57 -9.13 -13.84
CA ALA A 25 -9.87 -7.73 -14.11
C ALA A 25 -9.34 -6.86 -12.97
N ALA A 26 -8.36 -6.01 -13.28
CA ALA A 26 -7.79 -5.10 -12.31
C ALA A 26 -8.93 -4.26 -11.72
N ALA A 27 -9.09 -4.32 -10.41
CA ALA A 27 -10.10 -3.52 -9.73
C ALA A 27 -9.70 -2.04 -9.86
N ASP A 28 -10.66 -1.19 -10.24
CA ASP A 28 -10.45 0.25 -10.19
C ASP A 28 -10.49 0.71 -8.72
N LEU A 29 -9.30 1.04 -8.20
CA LEU A 29 -9.12 1.52 -6.83
C LEU A 29 -9.01 3.05 -6.76
N THR A 30 -9.34 3.76 -7.84
CA THR A 30 -9.31 5.22 -7.89
C THR A 30 -10.14 5.80 -6.75
N GLY A 31 -9.52 6.65 -5.92
CA GLY A 31 -10.16 7.29 -4.77
C GLY A 31 -10.43 6.38 -3.56
N GLN A 32 -10.02 5.10 -3.57
CA GLN A 32 -10.26 4.15 -2.48
C GLN A 32 -9.03 3.94 -1.58
N VAL A 33 -7.86 4.40 -2.01
CA VAL A 33 -6.59 4.26 -1.27
C VAL A 33 -6.30 5.56 -0.53
N HIS A 34 -6.04 5.46 0.78
CA HIS A 34 -5.79 6.61 1.64
C HIS A 34 -4.50 6.43 2.43
N GLN A 35 -3.58 7.38 2.31
CA GLN A 35 -2.40 7.47 3.16
C GLN A 35 -2.70 8.38 4.36
N LEU A 36 -2.69 7.83 5.56
CA LEU A 36 -2.99 8.59 6.78
C LEU A 36 -1.70 9.16 7.41
N PRO A 37 -1.75 10.34 8.05
CA PRO A 37 -0.62 10.93 8.78
C PRO A 37 -0.46 10.29 10.17
N CYS A 38 -0.63 8.97 10.27
CA CYS A 38 -0.45 8.21 11.50
C CYS A 38 -0.23 6.72 11.20
N CYS A 39 0.35 6.01 12.17
CA CYS A 39 0.54 4.56 12.08
C CYS A 39 -0.63 3.84 12.76
N ILE A 40 -1.22 2.86 12.07
CA ILE A 40 -2.16 1.89 12.65
C ILE A 40 -1.37 0.62 12.95
N LYS A 41 -1.42 0.15 14.19
CA LYS A 41 -0.60 -1.00 14.66
C LYS A 41 -1.11 -2.37 14.22
N HIS A 42 -2.28 -2.43 13.61
CA HIS A 42 -2.97 -3.66 13.27
C HIS A 42 -3.29 -3.68 11.79
N ASP A 43 -2.92 -4.78 11.14
CA ASP A 43 -3.28 -5.08 9.77
C ASP A 43 -4.48 -6.03 9.75
N GLY A 44 -5.43 -5.80 8.85
CA GLY A 44 -6.60 -6.65 8.67
C GLY A 44 -7.80 -5.96 8.03
N PRO A 45 -8.86 -6.71 7.70
CA PRO A 45 -10.08 -6.15 7.11
C PRO A 45 -10.71 -5.09 8.02
N THR A 46 -11.09 -3.96 7.45
CA THR A 46 -11.71 -2.85 8.18
C THR A 46 -12.79 -2.20 7.30
N PRO A 47 -13.96 -1.84 7.85
CA PRO A 47 -15.05 -1.19 7.10
C PRO A 47 -14.74 0.31 6.82
N VAL A 48 -13.68 0.58 6.04
CA VAL A 48 -13.21 1.94 5.73
C VAL A 48 -14.32 2.80 5.15
N SER A 49 -15.04 2.28 4.14
CA SER A 49 -16.11 3.01 3.45
C SER A 49 -17.30 3.36 4.37
N HIS A 50 -17.46 2.74 5.54
CA HIS A 50 -18.52 3.09 6.48
C HIS A 50 -18.14 4.29 7.35
N TYR A 51 -16.87 4.41 7.73
CA TYR A 51 -16.41 5.36 8.75
C TYR A 51 -15.51 6.48 8.20
N PHE A 52 -14.82 6.24 7.09
CA PHE A 52 -13.89 7.18 6.49
C PHE A 52 -14.38 7.56 5.09
N LYS A 53 -15.05 8.71 5.01
CA LYS A 53 -15.60 9.27 3.78
C LYS A 53 -15.12 10.71 3.63
N PRO A 54 -13.97 10.95 2.99
CA PRO A 54 -13.51 12.30 2.68
C PRO A 54 -14.59 13.06 1.90
N LYS A 55 -14.76 14.34 2.24
CA LYS A 55 -15.69 15.23 1.56
C LYS A 55 -14.94 16.42 1.00
N THR A 56 -15.20 16.77 -0.26
CA THR A 56 -14.64 17.98 -0.85
C THR A 56 -15.13 19.21 -0.09
N THR A 57 -14.22 20.10 0.25
CA THR A 57 -14.51 21.32 1.04
C THR A 57 -14.83 22.53 0.16
N GLY A 58 -14.61 22.43 -1.15
CA GLY A 58 -14.70 23.54 -2.09
C GLY A 58 -13.47 24.47 -2.08
N ILE A 59 -12.48 24.17 -1.24
CA ILE A 59 -11.21 24.89 -1.16
C ILE A 59 -10.20 24.20 -2.08
N GLU A 60 -9.41 25.00 -2.80
CA GLU A 60 -8.28 24.54 -3.60
C GLU A 60 -6.99 25.18 -3.09
N VAL A 61 -5.94 24.37 -3.01
CA VAL A 61 -4.57 24.79 -2.62
C VAL A 61 -3.62 24.17 -3.63
N ASP A 62 -2.75 24.99 -4.24
CA ASP A 62 -1.81 24.57 -5.28
C ASP A 62 -2.47 23.83 -6.47
N GLY A 63 -3.71 24.22 -6.81
CA GLY A 63 -4.50 23.57 -7.87
C GLY A 63 -5.08 22.21 -7.49
N LEU A 64 -4.96 21.80 -6.22
CA LEU A 64 -5.47 20.54 -5.70
C LEU A 64 -6.68 20.79 -4.79
N LYS A 65 -7.74 20.01 -4.99
CA LYS A 65 -8.96 20.09 -4.16
C LYS A 65 -8.68 19.55 -2.77
N VAL A 66 -9.05 20.33 -1.77
CA VAL A 66 -8.94 19.94 -0.36
C VAL A 66 -10.16 19.12 0.04
N GLU A 67 -9.89 17.95 0.60
CA GLU A 67 -10.89 17.06 1.17
C GLU A 67 -10.74 17.00 2.69
N GLU A 68 -11.86 16.81 3.37
CA GLU A 68 -11.93 16.73 4.82
C GLU A 68 -12.50 15.39 5.27
N ALA A 69 -11.84 14.77 6.24
CA ALA A 69 -12.31 13.56 6.92
C ALA A 69 -11.95 13.62 8.41
N TYR A 70 -12.52 12.72 9.20
CA TYR A 70 -12.18 12.58 10.61
C TYR A 70 -11.73 11.15 10.88
N PHE A 71 -10.59 11.01 11.55
CA PHE A 71 -10.10 9.71 12.00
C PHE A 71 -9.79 9.79 13.48
N ARG A 72 -10.42 8.91 14.28
CA ARG A 72 -10.26 8.87 15.75
C ARG A 72 -10.48 10.24 16.42
N GLY A 73 -11.47 11.00 15.95
CA GLY A 73 -11.81 12.34 16.47
C GLY A 73 -10.87 13.46 16.03
N ARG A 74 -9.86 13.18 15.21
CA ARG A 74 -8.95 14.20 14.65
C ARG A 74 -9.40 14.56 13.25
N LYS A 75 -9.51 15.86 13.00
CA LYS A 75 -9.77 16.42 11.68
C LYS A 75 -8.53 16.21 10.80
N LEU A 76 -8.74 15.65 9.62
CA LEU A 76 -7.72 15.47 8.60
C LEU A 76 -8.10 16.32 7.39
N HIS A 77 -7.10 17.02 6.85
CA HIS A 77 -7.17 17.63 5.52
C HIS A 77 -6.26 16.86 4.60
N GLY A 78 -6.79 16.46 3.45
CA GLY A 78 -6.08 15.70 2.45
C GLY A 78 -6.42 16.19 1.05
N THR A 79 -5.79 15.57 0.07
CA THR A 79 -6.09 15.78 -1.33
C THR A 79 -5.84 14.49 -2.11
N THR A 80 -6.45 14.38 -3.29
CA THR A 80 -6.21 13.26 -4.20
C THR A 80 -4.99 13.56 -5.05
N ILE A 81 -3.98 12.70 -4.96
CA ILE A 81 -2.76 12.78 -5.78
C ILE A 81 -2.88 11.76 -6.91
N ALA A 82 -2.87 12.23 -8.15
CA ALA A 82 -2.85 11.37 -9.32
C ALA A 82 -1.49 10.65 -9.45
N LEU A 83 -1.51 9.41 -9.94
CA LEU A 83 -0.29 8.75 -10.35
C LEU A 83 0.35 9.50 -11.53
N PRO A 84 1.69 9.61 -11.59
CA PRO A 84 2.36 10.20 -12.75
C PRO A 84 2.01 9.46 -14.05
N GLU A 85 2.08 10.18 -15.17
CA GLU A 85 1.82 9.61 -16.49
C GLU A 85 2.75 8.42 -16.78
N GLY A 86 2.19 7.34 -17.32
CA GLY A 86 2.91 6.10 -17.62
C GLY A 86 3.11 5.16 -16.42
N TYR A 87 2.66 5.52 -15.22
CA TYR A 87 2.73 4.67 -14.02
C TYR A 87 1.38 4.02 -13.68
N SER A 88 1.44 2.82 -13.10
CA SER A 88 0.29 2.11 -12.54
C SER A 88 0.59 1.64 -11.12
N GLY A 89 -0.42 1.74 -10.25
CA GLY A 89 -0.35 1.24 -8.88
C GLY A 89 -0.79 -0.22 -8.83
N ASN A 90 0.00 -1.07 -8.14
CA ASN A 90 -0.32 -2.48 -7.94
C ASN A 90 -0.21 -2.83 -6.45
N PHE A 91 -1.18 -3.59 -5.93
CA PHE A 91 -1.10 -4.20 -4.60
C PHE A 91 -0.73 -5.66 -4.73
N LEU A 92 0.36 -6.06 -4.09
CA LEU A 92 0.84 -7.44 -4.11
C LEU A 92 0.55 -8.09 -2.77
N THR A 93 -0.09 -9.26 -2.81
CA THR A 93 -0.35 -10.08 -1.64
C THR A 93 0.35 -11.42 -1.84
N LEU A 94 1.14 -11.84 -0.85
CA LEU A 94 1.74 -13.17 -0.83
C LEU A 94 0.66 -14.19 -0.44
N PHE A 95 0.47 -15.20 -1.28
CA PHE A 95 -0.40 -16.33 -0.99
C PHE A 95 0.48 -17.56 -0.80
N SER A 96 0.35 -18.22 0.35
CA SER A 96 0.92 -19.56 0.56
C SER A 96 -0.15 -20.57 0.20
N ASN A 97 0.05 -21.34 -0.87
CA ASN A 97 -0.76 -22.53 -1.09
C ASN A 97 -0.35 -23.55 -0.02
N GLY A 98 -1.23 -23.80 0.95
CA GLY A 98 -1.05 -24.86 1.92
C GLY A 98 -1.04 -26.22 1.21
N ASN A 99 -0.14 -27.11 1.65
CA ASN A 99 -0.17 -28.53 1.31
C ASN A 99 -1.35 -29.23 2.00
#